data_AF-A0A7S2LDS6-F1
#
_entry.id   AF-A0A7S2LDS6-F1
#
_cell.length_a   1.000
_cell.length_b   1.000
_cell.length_c   1.000
_cell.angle_alpha   90.00
_cell.angle_beta   90.00
_cell.angle_gamma   90.00
#
_symmetry.space_group_name_H-M   'P 1'
#
loop_
_entity.id
_entity.type
_entity.pdbx_description
1 polymer ?
#
loop_
_entity_poly.entity_id
_entity_poly.type
_entity_poly.pdbx_seq_one_letter_code
_entity_poly.pdbx_strand_id
1 'polypeptide(L)'
;GLLMPGAEASGSQAEKRLYQLAKEANENGETFPILGICFGIQNLPLLELGIDREDSFDYLIPFPFFDAEDISLPLEFTSYGSTQSAIFDTEMQELLSKPITYNHHSGGILPDVFMEDPALTAMYAVTSINHDRNETAFISSL
;
A
#
# COMPACT_ATOMS: atom_id res chain seq x y z
N GLY A 1 7.34 16.08 5.30
CA GLY A 1 6.68 14.92 4.68
C GLY A 1 7.59 14.31 3.63
N LEU A 2 7.36 13.06 3.28
CA LEU A 2 8.15 12.25 2.34
C LEU A 2 7.23 11.61 1.31
N LEU A 3 7.64 11.61 0.05
CA LEU A 3 7.02 10.81 -1.01
C LEU A 3 7.91 9.60 -1.31
N MET A 4 7.34 8.40 -1.26
CA MET A 4 7.96 7.17 -1.72
C MET A 4 7.33 6.77 -3.07
N PRO A 5 8.01 7.04 -4.19
CA PRO A 5 7.46 6.75 -5.52
C PRO A 5 7.49 5.26 -5.85
N GLY A 6 6.91 4.90 -6.99
CA GLY A 6 7.14 3.60 -7.60
C GLY A 6 8.60 3.47 -8.02
N ALA A 7 9.23 2.33 -7.71
CA ALA A 7 10.59 2.00 -8.10
C ALA A 7 10.75 0.48 -8.18
N GLU A 8 11.73 0.03 -8.96
CA GLU A 8 12.15 -1.39 -8.96
C GLU A 8 13.11 -1.71 -7.80
N ALA A 9 13.71 -0.68 -7.19
CA ALA A 9 14.58 -0.81 -6.02
C ALA A 9 13.78 -0.54 -4.72
N SER A 10 14.09 -1.28 -3.65
CA SER A 10 13.48 -1.08 -2.34
C SER A 10 14.47 -1.28 -1.20
N GLY A 11 14.03 -0.95 0.02
CA GLY A 11 14.77 -1.23 1.24
C GLY A 11 16.13 -0.53 1.30
N SER A 12 16.34 0.55 0.55
CA SER A 12 17.59 1.28 0.63
C SER A 12 17.79 1.77 2.07
N GLN A 13 19.05 1.80 2.52
CA GLN A 13 19.36 2.31 3.86
C GLN A 13 18.83 3.74 4.08
N ALA A 14 18.68 4.51 2.99
CA ALA A 14 18.04 5.82 3.02
C ALA A 14 16.53 5.73 3.32
N GLU A 15 15.77 4.88 2.63
CA GLU A 15 14.33 4.70 2.87
C GLU A 15 14.05 4.20 4.29
N LYS A 16 14.81 3.20 4.76
CA LYS A 16 14.72 2.71 6.15
C LYS A 16 14.97 3.83 7.14
N ARG A 17 16.02 4.64 6.93
CA ARG A 17 16.33 5.75 7.83
C ARG A 17 15.26 6.84 7.80
N LEU A 18 14.75 7.19 6.62
CA LEU A 18 13.73 8.22 6.45
C LEU A 18 12.38 7.80 7.05
N TYR A 19 12.00 6.53 6.88
CA TYR A 19 10.81 5.95 7.52
C TYR A 19 10.91 6.03 9.05
N GLN A 20 12.05 5.60 9.61
CA GLN A 20 12.26 5.65 11.05
C GLN A 20 12.24 7.08 11.60
N LEU A 21 12.87 8.04 10.90
CA LEU A 21 12.83 9.46 11.27
C LEU A 21 11.41 10.02 11.24
N ALA A 22 10.60 9.63 10.27
CA ALA A 22 9.20 10.04 10.20
C ALA A 22 8.39 9.47 11.37
N LYS A 23 8.59 8.20 11.75
CA LYS A 23 7.95 7.62 12.94
C LYS A 23 8.35 8.38 14.21
N GLU A 24 9.66 8.58 14.41
CA GLU A 24 10.20 9.33 15.56
C GLU A 24 9.62 10.76 15.64
N ALA A 25 9.50 11.45 14.51
CA ALA A 25 8.88 12.78 14.47
C ALA A 25 7.41 12.74 14.94
N ASN A 26 6.60 11.83 14.37
CA ASN A 26 5.19 11.73 14.73
C ASN A 26 4.98 11.30 16.19
N GLU A 27 5.81 10.39 16.72
CA GLU A 27 5.79 9.98 18.14
C GLU A 27 6.12 11.14 19.08
N ASN A 28 6.97 12.08 18.65
CA ASN A 28 7.31 13.29 19.39
C ASN A 28 6.28 14.43 19.21
N GLY A 29 5.16 14.17 18.52
CA GLY A 29 4.11 15.16 18.25
C GLY A 29 4.42 16.11 17.08
N GLU A 30 5.47 15.83 16.30
CA GLU A 30 5.81 16.57 15.08
C GLU A 30 5.22 15.86 13.86
N THR A 31 4.19 16.45 13.24
CA THR A 31 3.54 15.84 12.08
C THR A 31 4.50 15.73 10.89
N PHE A 32 4.83 14.50 10.49
CA PHE A 32 5.64 14.22 9.32
C PHE A 32 4.98 13.11 8.47
N PRO A 33 4.19 13.46 7.44
CA PRO A 33 3.46 12.46 6.65
C PRO A 33 4.38 11.74 5.65
N ILE A 34 4.07 10.48 5.36
CA ILE A 34 4.65 9.73 4.23
C ILE A 34 3.52 9.37 3.26
N LEU A 35 3.75 9.55 1.96
CA LEU A 35 2.87 9.08 0.88
C LEU A 35 3.61 8.04 0.04
N GLY A 36 3.08 6.82 -0.04
CA GLY A 36 3.58 5.76 -0.93
C GLY A 36 2.74 5.64 -2.20
N ILE A 37 3.38 5.48 -3.36
CA ILE A 37 2.71 5.31 -4.67
C ILE A 37 3.28 4.08 -5.39
N CYS A 38 2.41 3.24 -5.98
CA CYS A 38 2.79 1.99 -6.64
C CYS A 38 3.67 1.15 -5.69
N PHE A 39 4.91 0.81 -6.06
CA PHE A 39 5.81 0.10 -5.16
C PHE A 39 6.02 0.79 -3.79
N GLY A 40 5.90 2.12 -3.70
CA GLY A 40 5.96 2.84 -2.43
C GLY A 40 4.91 2.40 -1.41
N ILE A 41 3.69 2.02 -1.84
CA ILE A 41 2.68 1.48 -0.90
C ILE A 41 3.05 0.08 -0.41
N GLN A 42 3.75 -0.69 -1.24
CA GLN A 42 4.22 -2.03 -0.91
C GLN A 42 5.44 -1.97 0.04
N ASN A 43 6.29 -0.98 -0.15
CA ASN A 43 7.51 -0.81 0.64
C ASN A 43 7.21 -0.41 2.11
N LEU A 44 6.15 0.36 2.37
CA LEU A 44 5.82 0.83 3.72
C LEU A 44 5.58 -0.34 4.72
N PRO A 45 4.74 -1.34 4.41
CA PRO A 45 4.61 -2.57 5.20
C PRO A 45 5.94 -3.31 5.40
N LEU A 46 6.79 -3.41 4.38
CA LEU A 46 8.11 -4.05 4.52
C LEU A 46 9.01 -3.31 5.51
N LEU A 47 9.04 -1.98 5.43
CA LEU A 47 9.82 -1.15 6.33
C LEU A 47 9.30 -1.28 7.77
N GLU A 48 7.98 -1.45 7.97
CA GLU A 48 7.41 -1.72 9.29
C GLU A 48 7.82 -3.09 9.85
N LEU A 49 7.83 -4.12 9.00
CA LEU A 49 8.26 -5.47 9.39
C LEU A 49 9.78 -5.63 9.47
N GLY A 50 10.55 -4.63 8.99
CA GLY A 50 12.01 -4.71 8.88
C GLY A 50 12.49 -5.74 7.85
N ILE A 51 11.64 -6.09 6.88
CA ILE A 51 11.93 -7.08 5.82
C ILE A 51 12.57 -6.39 4.63
N ASP A 52 13.64 -6.99 4.10
CA ASP A 52 14.27 -6.54 2.85
C ASP A 52 13.56 -7.09 1.62
N ARG A 53 13.70 -6.41 0.47
CA ARG A 53 13.04 -6.81 -0.80
C ARG A 53 13.27 -8.27 -1.14
N GLU A 54 14.52 -8.70 -0.97
CA GLU A 54 14.98 -10.02 -1.37
C GLU A 54 14.27 -11.12 -0.59
N ASP A 55 13.81 -10.80 0.63
CA ASP A 55 13.07 -11.69 1.52
C ASP A 55 11.54 -11.48 1.45
N SER A 56 11.08 -10.53 0.63
CA SER A 56 9.67 -10.10 0.59
C SER A 56 8.76 -10.94 -0.32
N PHE A 57 9.29 -11.96 -1.00
CA PHE A 57 8.52 -12.77 -1.95
C PHE A 57 7.28 -13.41 -1.31
N ASP A 58 7.39 -13.85 -0.06
CA ASP A 58 6.26 -14.45 0.66
C ASP A 58 5.18 -13.43 1.06
N TYR A 59 5.44 -12.12 0.93
CA TYR A 59 4.56 -11.02 1.39
C TYR A 59 4.08 -10.07 0.28
N LEU A 60 4.95 -9.64 -0.64
CA LEU A 60 4.68 -8.61 -1.66
C LEU A 60 4.48 -9.13 -3.07
N ILE A 61 4.87 -10.38 -3.33
CA ILE A 61 5.00 -10.88 -4.69
C ILE A 61 4.46 -12.32 -4.70
N PRO A 62 3.14 -12.48 -4.53
CA PRO A 62 2.55 -13.80 -4.67
C PRO A 62 2.94 -14.35 -6.04
N PHE A 63 3.35 -15.61 -6.07
CA PHE A 63 3.46 -16.36 -7.31
C PHE A 63 2.21 -17.24 -7.45
N PRO A 64 1.45 -17.14 -8.55
CA PRO A 64 1.71 -16.31 -9.73
C PRO A 64 1.50 -14.81 -9.49
N PHE A 65 2.26 -13.99 -10.23
CA PHE A 65 2.15 -12.53 -10.23
C PHE A 65 0.76 -12.06 -10.67
N PHE A 66 0.37 -10.86 -10.24
CA PHE A 66 -0.88 -10.22 -10.67
C PHE A 66 -0.82 -9.80 -12.14
N ASP A 67 -1.96 -9.91 -12.83
CA ASP A 67 -2.20 -9.36 -14.15
C ASP A 67 -2.87 -7.97 -14.04
N ALA A 68 -2.08 -6.99 -13.59
CA ALA A 68 -2.52 -5.61 -13.34
C ALA A 68 -1.68 -4.56 -14.11
N GLU A 69 -1.07 -4.97 -15.22
CA GLU A 69 -0.32 -4.06 -16.09
C GLU A 69 -1.22 -3.37 -17.12
N ASP A 70 -1.11 -2.04 -17.22
CA ASP A 70 -1.81 -1.20 -18.19
C ASP A 70 -3.35 -1.38 -18.13
N ILE A 71 -3.90 -1.19 -16.93
CA ILE A 71 -5.36 -1.21 -16.70
C ILE A 71 -5.80 -0.03 -15.84
N SER A 72 -7.01 0.45 -16.10
CA SER A 72 -7.71 1.36 -15.20
C SER A 72 -8.78 0.60 -14.43
N LEU A 73 -8.74 0.67 -13.10
CA LEU A 73 -9.67 -0.02 -12.21
C LEU A 73 -10.44 0.97 -11.33
N PRO A 74 -11.64 0.61 -10.85
CA PRO A 74 -12.33 1.35 -9.80
C PRO A 74 -11.79 0.91 -8.43
N LEU A 75 -11.65 1.77 -7.44
CA LEU A 75 -11.32 1.33 -6.08
C LEU A 75 -12.52 0.62 -5.43
N GLU A 76 -12.28 -0.57 -4.88
CA GLU A 76 -13.24 -1.29 -4.06
C GLU A 76 -12.98 -0.96 -2.60
N PHE A 77 -13.66 0.06 -2.08
CA PHE A 77 -13.46 0.52 -0.70
C PHE A 77 -13.90 -0.53 0.32
N THR A 78 -13.06 -0.72 1.35
CA THR A 78 -13.44 -1.51 2.52
C THR A 78 -14.42 -0.72 3.40
N SER A 79 -15.02 -1.39 4.39
CA SER A 79 -15.81 -0.69 5.42
C SER A 79 -15.00 0.40 6.13
N TYR A 80 -13.71 0.17 6.39
CA TYR A 80 -12.84 1.18 6.99
C TYR A 80 -12.58 2.33 6.01
N GLY A 81 -12.21 2.02 4.77
CA GLY A 81 -11.94 3.02 3.73
C GLY A 81 -13.11 3.97 3.48
N SER A 82 -14.33 3.42 3.46
CA SER A 82 -15.55 4.19 3.18
C SER A 82 -16.03 5.05 4.35
N THR A 83 -15.71 4.69 5.59
CA THR A 83 -16.32 5.32 6.78
C THR A 83 -15.35 6.00 7.74
N GLN A 84 -14.08 5.60 7.73
CA GLN A 84 -13.07 6.00 8.73
C GLN A 84 -11.78 6.56 8.11
N SER A 85 -11.55 6.38 6.80
CA SER A 85 -10.35 6.91 6.15
C SER A 85 -10.27 8.42 6.26
N ALA A 86 -9.11 8.93 6.64
CA ALA A 86 -8.79 10.35 6.60
C ALA A 86 -8.43 10.85 5.18
N ILE A 87 -8.30 9.93 4.20
CA ILE A 87 -7.85 10.23 2.83
C ILE A 87 -9.05 10.47 1.92
N PHE A 88 -10.11 9.66 2.05
CA PHE A 88 -11.20 9.62 1.07
C PHE A 88 -12.51 10.16 1.65
N ASP A 89 -12.92 11.34 1.19
CA ASP A 89 -14.27 11.84 1.41
C ASP A 89 -15.27 11.20 0.45
N THR A 90 -16.55 11.49 0.64
CA THR A 90 -17.64 10.89 -0.15
C THR A 90 -17.54 11.21 -1.64
N GLU A 91 -17.11 12.42 -2.02
CA GLU A 91 -16.99 12.82 -3.43
C GLU A 91 -15.84 12.07 -4.11
N MET A 92 -14.70 11.95 -3.42
CA MET A 92 -13.58 11.14 -3.87
C MET A 92 -13.97 9.66 -4.00
N GLN A 93 -14.73 9.12 -3.04
CA GLN A 93 -15.20 7.73 -3.11
C GLN A 93 -16.11 7.49 -4.33
N GLU A 94 -17.04 8.40 -4.63
CA GLU A 94 -17.89 8.31 -5.83
C GLU A 94 -17.10 8.41 -7.14
N LEU A 95 -16.07 9.26 -7.16
CA LEU A 95 -15.21 9.40 -8.33
C LEU A 95 -14.34 8.15 -8.53
N LEU A 96 -13.72 7.66 -7.45
CA LEU A 96 -12.80 6.53 -7.46
C LEU A 96 -13.50 5.18 -7.60
N SER A 97 -14.82 5.10 -7.42
CA SER A 97 -15.61 3.90 -7.77
C SER A 97 -15.79 3.70 -9.28
N LYS A 98 -15.21 4.57 -10.12
CA LYS A 98 -15.16 4.46 -11.59
C LYS A 98 -13.78 3.95 -12.02
N PRO A 99 -13.63 3.33 -13.20
CA PRO A 99 -12.35 2.79 -13.66
C PRO A 99 -11.38 3.92 -14.08
N ILE A 100 -10.80 4.58 -13.09
CA ILE A 100 -9.95 5.77 -13.26
C ILE A 100 -8.60 5.68 -12.55
N THR A 101 -8.36 4.63 -11.74
CA THR A 101 -7.04 4.42 -11.12
C THR A 101 -6.19 3.56 -12.04
N TYR A 102 -5.09 4.15 -12.53
CA TYR A 102 -4.19 3.47 -13.45
C TYR A 102 -3.25 2.53 -12.67
N ASN A 103 -3.26 1.26 -13.04
CA ASN A 103 -2.42 0.21 -12.48
C ASN A 103 -1.42 -0.24 -13.54
N HIS A 104 -0.17 -0.37 -13.11
CA HIS A 104 0.94 -0.85 -13.92
C HIS A 104 1.92 -1.61 -13.03
N HIS A 105 1.47 -2.76 -12.54
CA HIS A 105 2.26 -3.61 -11.65
C HIS A 105 1.91 -5.08 -11.81
N SER A 106 2.89 -5.93 -11.50
CA SER A 106 2.73 -7.39 -11.38
C SER A 106 2.97 -7.89 -9.95
N GLY A 107 3.65 -7.10 -9.10
CA GLY A 107 3.74 -7.32 -7.65
C GLY A 107 2.65 -6.57 -6.89
N GLY A 108 2.27 -7.06 -5.71
CA GLY A 108 1.20 -6.49 -4.89
C GLY A 108 1.00 -7.26 -3.60
N ILE A 109 0.29 -6.67 -2.64
CA ILE A 109 0.06 -7.32 -1.34
C ILE A 109 -1.29 -8.03 -1.37
N LEU A 110 -1.29 -9.33 -1.03
CA LEU A 110 -2.53 -10.08 -0.82
C LEU A 110 -3.24 -9.57 0.45
N PRO A 111 -4.55 -9.24 0.39
CA PRO A 111 -5.28 -8.79 1.57
C PRO A 111 -5.22 -9.77 2.73
N ASP A 112 -5.36 -11.08 2.47
CA ASP A 112 -5.37 -12.09 3.52
C ASP A 112 -4.01 -12.17 4.26
N VAL A 113 -2.90 -12.16 3.51
CA VAL A 113 -1.54 -12.15 4.08
C VAL A 113 -1.32 -10.92 4.96
N PHE A 114 -1.79 -9.75 4.52
CA PHE A 114 -1.68 -8.52 5.29
C PHE A 114 -2.49 -8.58 6.59
N MET A 115 -3.71 -9.12 6.52
CA MET A 115 -4.64 -9.18 7.66
C MET A 115 -4.24 -10.23 8.70
N GLU A 116 -3.42 -11.21 8.33
CA GLU A 116 -2.86 -12.20 9.26
C GLU A 116 -1.68 -11.66 10.09
N ASP A 117 -1.07 -10.53 9.71
CA ASP A 117 0.06 -9.94 10.42
C ASP A 117 -0.37 -8.90 11.48
N PRO A 118 -0.14 -9.16 12.78
CA PRO A 118 -0.54 -8.23 13.85
C PRO A 118 0.21 -6.89 13.84
N ALA A 119 1.46 -6.85 13.36
CA ALA A 119 2.22 -5.60 13.29
C ALA A 119 1.67 -4.68 12.19
N LEU A 120 1.31 -5.27 11.04
CA LEU A 120 0.70 -4.51 9.95
C LEU A 120 -0.70 -3.99 10.33
N THR A 121 -1.56 -4.85 10.87
CA THR A 121 -2.92 -4.46 11.27
C THR A 121 -2.96 -3.50 12.46
N ALA A 122 -1.90 -3.43 13.26
CA ALA A 122 -1.76 -2.41 14.31
C ALA A 122 -1.36 -1.04 13.76
N MET A 123 -0.60 -1.00 12.66
CA MET A 123 -0.04 0.24 12.10
C MET A 123 -0.90 0.83 10.96
N TYR A 124 -1.56 -0.02 10.19
CA TYR A 124 -2.21 0.34 8.93
C TYR A 124 -3.64 -0.19 8.89
N ALA A 125 -4.47 0.43 8.05
CA ALA A 125 -5.82 -0.03 7.79
C ALA A 125 -6.07 -0.11 6.28
N VAL A 126 -6.43 -1.28 5.76
CA VAL A 126 -6.73 -1.43 4.33
C VAL A 126 -7.95 -0.58 3.97
N THR A 127 -7.77 0.43 3.12
CA THR A 127 -8.84 1.37 2.73
C THR A 127 -9.50 0.95 1.42
N SER A 128 -8.78 0.30 0.49
CA SER A 128 -9.38 -0.29 -0.70
C SER A 128 -8.58 -1.49 -1.22
N ILE A 129 -9.27 -2.34 -1.95
CA ILE A 129 -8.68 -3.44 -2.72
C ILE A 129 -9.07 -3.31 -4.20
N ASN A 130 -8.44 -4.13 -5.03
CA ASN A 130 -8.81 -4.38 -6.41
C ASN A 130 -8.62 -5.83 -6.77
N HIS A 131 -9.24 -6.24 -7.88
CA HIS A 131 -9.01 -7.52 -8.53
C HIS A 131 -8.26 -7.32 -9.84
N ASP A 132 -7.24 -8.16 -10.09
CA ASP A 132 -6.52 -8.20 -11.36
C ASP A 132 -7.37 -8.84 -12.47
N ARG A 133 -6.84 -8.95 -13.71
CA ARG A 133 -7.58 -9.59 -14.82
C ARG A 133 -7.93 -11.07 -14.58
N ASN A 134 -7.32 -11.71 -13.60
CA ASN A 134 -7.59 -13.09 -13.20
C ASN A 134 -8.50 -13.18 -11.96
N GLU A 135 -9.11 -12.07 -11.55
CA GLU A 135 -9.97 -11.97 -10.35
C GLU A 135 -9.21 -12.23 -9.04
N THR A 136 -7.90 -11.98 -9.00
CA THR A 136 -7.07 -12.11 -7.79
C THR A 136 -7.02 -10.78 -7.06
N ALA A 137 -7.39 -10.77 -5.78
CA ALA A 137 -7.44 -9.56 -4.97
C ALA A 137 -6.05 -9.06 -4.55
N PHE A 138 -5.84 -7.76 -4.61
CA PHE A 138 -4.66 -7.06 -4.07
C PHE A 138 -5.06 -5.77 -3.34
N ILE A 139 -4.24 -5.33 -2.39
CA ILE A 139 -4.42 -4.06 -1.69
C ILE A 139 -4.08 -2.89 -2.63
N SER A 140 -5.01 -1.96 -2.77
CA SER A 140 -4.86 -0.75 -3.61
C SER A 140 -4.60 0.51 -2.79
N SER A 141 -5.08 0.56 -1.55
CA SER A 141 -4.77 1.64 -0.62
C SER A 141 -4.81 1.19 0.85
N LEU A 142 -3.97 1.83 1.68
CA LEU A 142 -3.86 1.67 3.13
C LEU A 142 -4.33 2.93 3.88
#